data_AF-A0A8J3V9E9-F1
#
_entry.id   AF-A0A8J3V9E9-F1
#
_cell.length_a   1.000
_cell.length_b   1.000
_cell.length_c   1.000
_cell.angle_alpha   90.00
_cell.angle_beta   90.00
_cell.angle_gamma   90.00
#
_symmetry.space_group_name_H-M   'P 1'
#
loop_
_entity.id
_entity.type
_entity.pdbx_description
1 polymer ?
#
loop_
_entity_poly.entity_id
_entity_poly.type
_entity_poly.pdbx_seq_one_letter_code
_entity_poly.pdbx_strand_id
1 'polypeptide(L)'
;MATERKSILLRLDPAVHDALARWAGDELRSTNAQIEFLLRRALADAGRLPGGAGRIPRRGRPPKTEVQTSETPESETGAPSNGD
;
A
#
# COMPACT_ATOMS: atom_id res chain seq x y z
N MET A 1 15.73 2.59 7.79
CA MET A 1 14.53 1.76 8.00
C MET A 1 13.48 2.19 6.99
N ALA A 2 13.04 1.29 6.10
CA ALA A 2 11.91 1.61 5.23
C ALA A 2 10.65 1.70 6.10
N THR A 3 9.95 2.83 6.07
CA THR A 3 8.64 2.95 6.74
C THR A 3 7.68 1.96 6.09
N GLU A 4 7.11 1.06 6.88
CA GLU A 4 6.11 0.12 6.41
C GLU A 4 4.90 0.89 5.86
N ARG A 5 4.44 0.51 4.65
CA ARG A 5 3.27 1.16 4.04
C ARG A 5 2.02 0.51 4.61
N LYS A 6 1.19 1.31 5.26
CA LYS A 6 -0.12 0.85 5.74
C LYS A 6 -1.11 0.77 4.58
N SER A 7 -1.67 -0.42 4.34
CA SER A 7 -2.80 -0.61 3.42
C SER A 7 -4.10 -0.28 4.15
N ILE A 8 -4.95 0.53 3.51
CA ILE A 8 -6.30 0.86 4.01
C ILE A 8 -7.32 0.69 2.88
N LEU A 9 -8.54 0.27 3.23
CA LEU A 9 -9.66 0.28 2.29
C LEU A 9 -10.30 1.66 2.28
N LEU A 10 -10.24 2.33 1.12
CA LEU A 10 -10.81 3.65 0.91
C LEU A 10 -12.18 3.51 0.24
N ARG A 11 -13.22 4.04 0.88
CA ARG A 11 -14.55 4.15 0.27
C ARG A 11 -14.63 5.50 -0.45
N LEU A 12 -14.76 5.45 -1.76
CA LEU A 12 -14.88 6.64 -2.61
C LEU A 12 -16.14 6.50 -3.47
N ASP A 13 -16.72 7.65 -3.79
CA ASP A 13 -17.69 7.72 -4.88
C ASP A 13 -17.02 7.24 -6.20
N PRO A 14 -17.67 6.39 -7.01
CA PRO A 14 -17.08 5.87 -8.24
C PRO A 14 -16.66 6.96 -9.23
N ALA A 15 -17.45 8.03 -9.38
CA ALA A 15 -17.11 9.10 -10.31
C ALA A 15 -15.87 9.88 -9.84
N VAL A 16 -15.71 10.05 -8.52
CA VAL A 16 -14.50 10.66 -7.94
C VAL A 16 -13.28 9.76 -8.18
N HIS A 17 -13.42 8.45 -7.98
CA HIS A 17 -12.34 7.50 -8.27
C HIS A 17 -11.91 7.58 -9.74
N ASP A 18 -12.87 7.61 -10.66
CA ASP A 18 -12.57 7.68 -12.10
C ASP A 18 -11.89 8.98 -12.50
N ALA A 19 -12.31 10.11 -11.93
CA ALA A 19 -11.64 11.39 -12.14
C ALA A 19 -10.19 11.36 -11.64
N LEU A 20 -9.94 10.77 -10.47
CA LEU A 20 -8.57 10.61 -9.93
C LEU A 20 -7.72 9.68 -10.80
N ALA A 21 -8.29 8.58 -11.30
CA ALA A 21 -7.58 7.64 -12.16
C ALA A 21 -7.21 8.27 -13.51
N ARG A 22 -8.11 9.06 -14.12
CA ARG A 22 -7.83 9.81 -15.36
C ARG A 22 -6.71 10.84 -15.14
N TRP A 23 -6.83 11.65 -14.10
CA TRP A 23 -5.79 12.65 -13.77
C TRP A 23 -4.43 12.00 -13.48
N ALA A 24 -4.41 10.88 -12.76
CA ALA A 24 -3.19 10.12 -12.55
C ALA A 24 -2.58 9.66 -13.89
N GLY A 25 -3.41 9.17 -14.82
CA GLY A 25 -3.00 8.79 -16.17
C GLY A 25 -2.34 9.94 -16.94
N ASP A 26 -2.95 11.12 -16.93
CA ASP A 26 -2.43 12.33 -17.60
C ASP A 26 -1.05 12.74 -17.07
N GLU A 27 -0.79 12.51 -15.77
CA GLU A 27 0.48 12.81 -15.12
C GLU A 27 1.46 11.62 -15.09
N LEU A 28 1.13 10.53 -15.78
CA LEU A 28 1.90 9.28 -15.81
C LEU A 28 2.13 8.71 -14.40
N ARG A 29 1.19 8.87 -13.46
CA ARG A 29 1.22 8.31 -12.11
C ARG A 29 0.28 7.12 -11.98
N SER A 30 0.55 6.25 -11.02
CA SER A 30 -0.50 5.32 -10.57
C SER A 30 -1.54 6.07 -9.75
N THR A 31 -2.78 5.58 -9.71
CA THR A 31 -3.85 6.18 -8.90
C THR A 31 -3.44 6.30 -7.43
N ASN A 32 -2.80 5.28 -6.85
CA ASN A 32 -2.30 5.34 -5.46
C ASN A 32 -1.22 6.42 -5.26
N ALA A 33 -0.31 6.59 -6.23
CA ALA A 33 0.70 7.64 -6.16
C ALA A 33 0.07 9.05 -6.26
N GLN A 34 -1.00 9.19 -7.06
CA GLN A 34 -1.76 10.43 -7.16
C GLN A 34 -2.48 10.74 -5.85
N ILE A 35 -3.19 9.76 -5.27
CA ILE A 35 -3.89 9.92 -3.99
C ILE A 35 -2.89 10.33 -2.88
N GLU A 36 -1.75 9.65 -2.78
CA GLU A 36 -0.71 9.98 -1.79
C GLU A 36 -0.18 11.42 -1.97
N PHE A 37 0.06 11.84 -3.22
CA PHE A 37 0.49 13.20 -3.52
C PHE A 37 -0.54 14.24 -3.06
N LEU A 38 -1.83 14.02 -3.36
CA LEU A 38 -2.91 14.92 -2.97
C LEU A 38 -3.08 15.01 -1.46
N LEU A 39 -3.02 13.87 -0.76
CA LEU A 39 -3.11 13.85 0.70
C LEU A 39 -1.96 14.62 1.36
N ARG A 40 -0.72 14.41 0.88
CA ARG A 40 0.45 15.16 1.39
C ARG A 40 0.35 16.64 1.14
N ARG A 41 -0.09 17.03 -0.06
CA ARG A 41 -0.31 18.44 -0.39
C ARG A 41 -1.38 19.04 0.51
N ALA A 42 -2.53 18.39 0.66
CA ALA A 42 -3.60 18.87 1.53
C ALA A 42 -3.15 19.00 3.01
N LEU A 43 -2.36 18.04 3.51
CA LEU A 43 -1.77 18.12 4.85
C LEU A 43 -0.76 19.28 4.97
N ALA A 44 0.07 19.51 3.96
CA ALA A 44 1.04 20.61 3.95
C ALA A 44 0.33 21.96 3.92
N ASP A 45 -0.65 22.12 3.02
CA ASP A 45 -1.47 23.33 2.88
C ASP A 45 -2.25 23.63 4.17
N ALA A 46 -2.68 22.59 4.89
CA ALA A 46 -3.31 22.72 6.20
C ALA A 46 -2.33 22.90 7.38
N GLY A 47 -1.01 22.89 7.16
CA GLY A 47 -0.01 22.98 8.23
C GLY A 47 0.06 21.75 9.14
N ARG A 48 -0.42 20.60 8.67
CA ARG A 48 -0.55 19.33 9.43
C ARG A 48 0.37 18.22 8.95
N LEU A 49 1.24 18.49 7.97
CA LEU A 49 2.17 17.48 7.48
C LEU A 49 3.17 17.11 8.60
N PRO A 50 3.26 15.83 9.00
CA PRO A 50 4.20 15.42 10.05
C PRO A 50 5.66 15.63 9.62
N GLY A 51 6.50 16.16 10.51
CA GLY A 51 7.93 16.40 10.23
C GLY A 51 8.74 15.13 9.91
N GLY A 52 8.25 13.95 10.32
CA GLY A 52 8.85 12.65 10.01
C GLY A 52 8.34 12.01 8.72
N ALA A 53 7.47 12.66 7.95
CA ALA A 53 6.97 12.10 6.70
C ALA A 53 8.11 11.99 5.67
N GLY A 54 8.56 10.76 5.40
CA GLY A 54 9.60 10.48 4.42
C GLY A 54 9.26 11.00 3.02
N ARG A 55 10.29 11.21 2.18
CA ARG A 55 10.12 11.68 0.79
C ARG A 55 9.34 10.66 -0.04
N ILE A 56 8.50 11.14 -0.96
CA ILE A 56 7.80 10.28 -1.92
C ILE A 56 8.86 9.54 -2.77
N PRO A 57 8.84 8.18 -2.82
CA PRO A 57 9.78 7.41 -3.62
C PRO A 57 9.69 7.76 -5.12
N ARG A 58 10.83 7.77 -5.81
CA ARG A 58 10.90 7.99 -7.27
C ARG A 58 10.22 6.83 -8.02
N ARG A 59 9.61 7.13 -9.18
CA ARG A 59 9.04 6.10 -10.09
C ARG A 59 10.07 5.03 -10.42
N GLY A 60 9.63 3.78 -10.52
CA GLY A 60 10.39 2.67 -11.09
C GLY A 60 11.43 2.00 -10.18
N ARG A 61 11.62 2.45 -8.94
CA ARG A 61 12.50 1.77 -7.99
C ARG A 61 11.70 1.12 -6.86
N PRO A 62 11.38 -0.18 -6.97
CA PRO A 62 11.02 -0.96 -5.80
C PRO A 62 12.16 -0.85 -4.78
N PRO A 63 11.89 -0.50 -3.51
CA PRO A 63 12.87 -0.70 -2.46
C PRO A 63 13.18 -2.21 -2.37
N LYS A 64 14.45 -2.58 -2.18
CA LYS A 64 14.86 -3.97 -1.98
C LYS A 64 14.30 -4.43 -0.63
N THR A 65 13.22 -5.19 -0.65
CA THR A 65 12.70 -5.90 0.53
C THR A 65 13.37 -7.27 0.58
N GLU A 66 14.18 -7.51 1.61
CA GLU A 66 14.61 -8.87 1.96
C GLU A 66 13.36 -9.63 2.41
N VAL A 67 12.88 -10.53 1.56
CA VAL A 67 11.73 -11.38 1.85
C VAL A 67 12.21 -12.47 2.80
N GLN A 68 11.88 -12.37 4.08
CA GLN A 68 11.92 -13.52 4.99
C GLN A 68 10.76 -14.45 4.61
N THR A 69 11.08 -15.53 3.92
CA THR A 69 10.19 -16.67 3.72
C THR A 69 9.90 -17.27 5.10
N SER A 70 8.72 -17.00 5.66
CA SER A 70 8.22 -17.79 6.79
C SER A 70 7.82 -19.16 6.26
N GLU A 71 8.73 -20.12 6.42
CA GLU A 71 8.44 -21.55 6.30
C GLU A 71 7.23 -21.88 7.19
N THR A 72 6.18 -22.45 6.59
CA THR A 72 5.08 -23.08 7.35
C THR A 72 5.54 -24.49 7.68
N PRO A 73 5.65 -24.90 8.96
CA PRO A 73 5.85 -26.31 9.27
C PRO A 73 4.49 -27.01 9.11
N GLU A 74 4.37 -27.86 8.10
CA GLU A 74 3.27 -28.81 7.99
C GLU A 74 3.45 -29.88 9.08
N SER A 75 2.79 -29.67 10.23
CA SER A 75 2.68 -30.67 11.28
C SER A 75 1.53 -31.64 11.00
N GLU A 76 1.90 -32.90 10.81
CA GLU A 76 1.22 -34.11 11.26
C GLU A 76 -0.13 -34.50 10.60
N THR A 77 -0.02 -35.38 9.60
CA THR A 77 -1.11 -36.24 9.13
C THR A 77 -1.41 -37.33 10.17
N GLY A 78 -2.32 -37.04 11.11
CA GLY A 78 -2.92 -38.05 11.98
C GLY A 78 -4.13 -38.70 11.31
N ALA A 79 -4.00 -39.96 10.88
CA ALA A 79 -5.11 -40.76 10.36
C ALA A 79 -6.12 -41.10 11.47
N PRO A 80 -7.45 -41.01 11.24
CA PRO A 80 -8.40 -41.57 12.20
C PRO A 80 -8.48 -43.10 12.03
N SER A 81 -8.02 -43.79 13.05
CA SER A 81 -8.35 -45.19 13.35
C SER A 81 -9.81 -45.26 13.78
N ASN A 82 -10.67 -45.94 13.01
CA ASN A 82 -11.97 -46.41 13.49
C ASN A 82 -11.88 -47.93 13.64
N GLY A 83 -11.97 -48.41 14.88
CA GLY A 83 -12.23 -49.80 15.20
C GLY A 83 -13.73 -50.00 15.40
N ASP A 84 -14.29 -51.02 14.74
CA ASP A 84 -15.05 -52.16 15.29
C ASP A 84 -15.50 -53.05 14.11
#